data_AF-A0A2R4K2G3-F1
#
_entry.id   AF-A0A2R4K2G3-F1
#
_cell.length_a   1.000
_cell.length_b   1.000
_cell.length_c   1.000
_cell.angle_alpha   90.00
_cell.angle_beta   90.00
_cell.angle_gamma   90.00
#
_symmetry.space_group_name_H-M   'P 1'
#
loop_
_entity.id
_entity.type
_entity.pdbx_description
1 polymer ?
#
loop_
_entity_poly.entity_id
_entity_poly.type
_entity_poly.pdbx_seq_one_letter_code
_entity_poly.pdbx_strand_id
1 'polypeptide(L)'
;MIALAVVAATALALVLTLPGGGKSDQAGEVFMQPAGDVGPDPVTTTSTTKTSVPPATVAPSGSTPAGKTVPAVRGGEPGLYGGTRNVASCDVEQQIKALQQAPDKNKAFASVAGIDPSGVPAYLRSLTSVQLRLDTRVTNHGYRDGAATSYQAVLQAGTAVLVDRHGVPRVRCACGNPLTPPVAQQSGYRRTGRSWPAYSPATTVTVMPSTTVVKVFVLYDPDDSHHWFARRPGDDGHKDRPTHPPAHTTPSIIVAPPSSLTSPASPPCASPSTGDARGDATGASPPGCVLPPSSGSSTEAPSSKPPSSEPPSSKPPSSEPPSSEPPSSPPSSQAPEPPSSSNSLSGLSSAPGSSLSSLPQ
;
A
#
# COMPACT_ATOMS: atom_id res chain seq x y z
N MET A 1 -43.63 -9.50 64.07
CA MET A 1 -42.68 -10.58 63.74
C MET A 1 -43.33 -11.41 62.63
N ILE A 2 -43.22 -10.97 61.37
CA ILE A 2 -42.33 -11.54 60.32
C ILE A 2 -42.79 -12.98 59.96
N ALA A 3 -43.17 -13.39 58.75
CA ALA A 3 -42.99 -12.86 57.39
C ALA A 3 -44.08 -13.39 56.44
N LEU A 4 -44.40 -12.58 55.44
CA LEU A 4 -45.18 -12.90 54.25
C LEU A 4 -44.22 -13.50 53.20
N ALA A 5 -44.47 -14.71 52.70
CA ALA A 5 -43.70 -15.30 51.60
C ALA A 5 -44.55 -15.33 50.33
N VAL A 6 -44.38 -14.32 49.48
CA VAL A 6 -44.93 -14.26 48.12
C VAL A 6 -43.94 -14.97 47.19
N VAL A 7 -44.35 -16.10 46.62
CA VAL A 7 -43.58 -16.79 45.57
C VAL A 7 -43.93 -16.12 44.24
N ALA A 8 -43.07 -15.22 43.78
CA ALA A 8 -43.12 -14.68 42.43
C ALA A 8 -42.33 -15.59 41.49
N ALA A 9 -43.01 -16.36 40.65
CA ALA A 9 -42.40 -17.08 39.54
C ALA A 9 -42.20 -16.10 38.37
N THR A 10 -40.99 -15.54 38.26
CA THR A 10 -40.59 -14.76 37.09
C THR A 10 -40.02 -15.69 36.02
N ALA A 11 -40.79 -15.88 34.95
CA ALA A 11 -40.28 -16.49 33.72
C ALA A 11 -39.33 -15.50 33.05
N LEU A 12 -38.02 -15.69 33.23
CA LEU A 12 -36.99 -14.92 32.53
C LEU A 12 -36.86 -15.47 31.11
N ALA A 13 -37.64 -14.91 30.18
CA ALA A 13 -37.41 -15.10 28.75
C ALA A 13 -36.11 -14.37 28.38
N LEU A 14 -35.01 -15.11 28.31
CA LEU A 14 -33.73 -14.61 27.81
C LEU A 14 -33.86 -14.42 26.28
N VAL A 15 -34.30 -13.24 25.86
CA VAL A 15 -34.17 -12.80 24.47
C VAL A 15 -32.69 -12.54 24.24
N LEU A 16 -32.00 -13.52 23.63
CA LEU A 16 -30.68 -13.35 23.04
C LEU A 16 -30.80 -12.36 21.87
N THR A 17 -30.74 -11.06 22.17
CA THR A 17 -30.46 -10.03 21.17
C THR A 17 -29.00 -10.15 20.76
N LEU A 18 -28.71 -11.03 19.80
CA LEU A 18 -27.45 -10.94 19.05
C LEU A 18 -27.39 -9.55 18.39
N PRO A 19 -26.32 -8.76 18.59
CA PRO A 19 -26.13 -7.54 17.83
C PRO A 19 -25.90 -7.90 16.36
N GLY A 20 -26.90 -7.60 15.54
CA GLY A 20 -26.73 -7.13 14.16
C GLY A 20 -25.90 -8.02 13.24
N GLY A 21 -26.41 -9.20 12.90
CA GLY A 21 -26.09 -9.84 11.63
C GLY A 21 -26.65 -8.99 10.48
N GLY A 22 -25.88 -7.99 10.04
CA GLY A 22 -26.18 -7.23 8.84
C GLY A 22 -26.21 -8.20 7.65
N LYS A 23 -27.39 -8.37 7.05
CA LYS A 23 -27.55 -9.04 5.75
C LYS A 23 -26.61 -8.36 4.76
N SER A 24 -25.57 -9.06 4.35
CA SER A 24 -24.68 -8.58 3.31
C SER A 24 -25.37 -8.72 1.96
N ASP A 25 -25.93 -7.62 1.45
CA ASP A 25 -26.33 -7.48 0.03
C ASP A 25 -25.11 -7.51 -0.93
N GLN A 26 -23.96 -8.05 -0.48
CA GLN A 26 -22.63 -7.98 -1.11
C GLN A 26 -22.38 -9.11 -2.12
N ALA A 27 -23.33 -10.02 -2.32
CA ALA A 27 -23.18 -11.16 -3.22
C ALA A 27 -23.53 -10.85 -4.69
N GLY A 28 -23.97 -9.62 -5.00
CA GLY A 28 -24.54 -9.31 -6.30
C GLY A 28 -24.18 -7.96 -6.92
N GLU A 29 -23.32 -7.14 -6.32
CA GLU A 29 -22.95 -5.83 -6.86
C GLU A 29 -21.44 -5.62 -6.88
N VAL A 30 -20.93 -5.01 -7.95
CA VAL A 30 -19.55 -4.53 -8.07
C VAL A 30 -19.55 -3.10 -8.56
N PHE A 31 -19.01 -2.20 -7.75
CA PHE A 31 -19.00 -0.77 -7.99
C PHE A 31 -17.78 -0.35 -8.83
N MET A 32 -18.01 0.30 -9.96
CA MET A 32 -16.97 0.83 -10.84
C MET A 32 -16.48 2.18 -10.29
N GLN A 33 -15.18 2.28 -9.99
CA GLN A 33 -14.56 3.47 -9.40
C GLN A 33 -13.50 4.05 -10.35
N PRO A 34 -13.82 5.13 -11.08
CA PRO A 34 -12.85 5.87 -11.88
C PRO A 34 -11.69 6.41 -11.05
N ALA A 35 -10.52 6.59 -11.68
CA ALA A 35 -9.27 6.89 -10.99
C ALA A 35 -9.34 8.15 -10.11
N GLY A 36 -9.95 9.22 -10.63
CA GLY A 36 -10.10 10.51 -9.94
C GLY A 36 -11.34 10.63 -9.04
N ASP A 37 -12.26 9.66 -9.06
CA ASP A 37 -13.52 9.75 -8.31
C ASP A 37 -13.31 9.35 -6.85
N VAL A 38 -13.73 10.18 -5.89
CA VAL A 38 -13.65 9.84 -4.45
C VAL A 38 -14.47 8.57 -4.14
N GLY A 39 -15.63 8.40 -4.78
CA GLY A 39 -16.51 7.26 -4.52
C GLY A 39 -17.29 7.39 -3.20
N PRO A 40 -18.03 6.35 -2.79
CA PRO A 40 -18.88 6.40 -1.61
C PRO A 40 -18.10 6.30 -0.30
N ASP A 41 -18.64 6.96 0.73
CA ASP A 41 -18.24 6.87 2.14
C ASP A 41 -16.73 7.07 2.38
N PRO A 42 -16.13 8.21 1.98
CA PRO A 42 -14.70 8.42 2.13
C PRO A 42 -14.27 8.50 3.61
N VAL A 43 -13.23 7.74 3.94
CA VAL A 43 -12.58 7.77 5.25
C VAL A 43 -11.86 9.11 5.45
N THR A 44 -11.16 9.63 4.44
CA THR A 44 -10.49 10.94 4.50
C THR A 44 -10.76 11.78 3.26
N THR A 45 -10.36 13.05 3.29
CA THR A 45 -10.20 13.84 2.07
C THR A 45 -9.13 13.22 1.18
N THR A 46 -9.22 13.46 -0.14
CA THR A 46 -8.23 12.94 -1.10
C THR A 46 -6.80 13.27 -0.67
N SER A 47 -5.95 12.23 -0.69
CA SER A 47 -4.50 12.32 -0.56
C SER A 47 -3.80 12.00 -1.89
N THR A 48 -4.54 12.01 -3.00
CA THR A 48 -3.94 11.83 -4.34
C THR A 48 -3.16 13.08 -4.72
N THR A 49 -1.90 12.92 -5.13
CA THR A 49 -1.11 14.07 -5.62
C THR A 49 -1.57 14.46 -7.02
N LYS A 50 -1.57 15.77 -7.32
CA LYS A 50 -2.15 16.32 -8.57
C LYS A 50 -1.41 15.90 -9.86
N THR A 51 -0.25 15.27 -9.77
CA THR A 51 0.52 14.74 -10.91
C THR A 51 -0.06 13.40 -11.40
N SER A 52 -1.39 13.29 -11.49
CA SER A 52 -2.04 12.08 -12.02
C SER A 52 -1.87 12.06 -13.53
N VAL A 53 -0.79 11.46 -13.96
CA VAL A 53 -0.55 11.14 -15.37
C VAL A 53 -1.68 10.23 -15.84
N PRO A 54 -2.22 10.43 -17.06
CA PRO A 54 -3.13 9.45 -17.63
C PRO A 54 -2.50 8.05 -17.59
N PRO A 55 -3.26 7.03 -17.15
CA PRO A 55 -2.74 5.68 -17.02
C PRO A 55 -2.29 5.11 -18.36
N ALA A 56 -1.04 4.67 -18.42
CA ALA A 56 -0.61 3.73 -19.45
C ALA A 56 -1.17 2.34 -19.11
N THR A 57 -2.42 2.14 -19.50
CA THR A 57 -3.12 0.87 -19.35
C THR A 57 -2.36 -0.20 -20.14
N VAL A 58 -2.09 -1.34 -19.50
CA VAL A 58 -1.48 -2.49 -20.18
C VAL A 58 -2.48 -3.62 -20.32
N ALA A 59 -2.38 -4.40 -21.39
CA ALA A 59 -3.00 -5.71 -21.41
C ALA A 59 -2.10 -6.68 -20.61
N PRO A 60 -2.65 -7.46 -19.67
CA PRO A 60 -1.87 -8.49 -19.01
C PRO A 60 -1.55 -9.62 -20.00
N SER A 61 -0.38 -10.25 -19.88
CA SER A 61 0.05 -11.33 -20.76
C SER A 61 -0.46 -12.69 -20.28
N GLY A 62 -0.88 -13.54 -21.23
CA GLY A 62 -1.36 -14.91 -20.96
C GLY A 62 -2.81 -15.12 -21.39
N SER A 63 -3.22 -16.39 -21.49
CA SER A 63 -4.61 -16.75 -21.78
C SER A 63 -5.48 -16.53 -20.55
N THR A 64 -6.51 -15.68 -20.68
CA THR A 64 -7.59 -15.59 -19.69
C THR A 64 -8.18 -16.98 -19.48
N PRO A 65 -8.28 -17.48 -18.24
CA PRO A 65 -8.79 -18.82 -18.00
C PRO A 65 -10.21 -18.98 -18.56
N ALA A 66 -10.48 -20.14 -19.16
CA ALA A 66 -11.82 -20.51 -19.60
C ALA A 66 -12.71 -20.69 -18.35
N GLY A 67 -13.57 -19.71 -18.06
CA GLY A 67 -14.46 -19.75 -16.89
C GLY A 67 -14.82 -18.37 -16.36
N LYS A 68 -15.55 -18.35 -15.24
CA LYS A 68 -16.07 -17.12 -14.58
C LYS A 68 -15.08 -16.52 -13.56
N THR A 69 -13.80 -16.88 -13.62
CA THR A 69 -12.80 -16.47 -12.63
C THR A 69 -12.06 -15.23 -13.09
N VAL A 70 -11.95 -14.23 -12.22
CA VAL A 70 -11.14 -13.03 -12.47
C VAL A 70 -9.66 -13.42 -12.53
N PRO A 71 -8.92 -13.08 -13.60
CA PRO A 71 -7.46 -13.27 -13.68
C PRO A 71 -6.72 -12.71 -12.45
N ALA A 72 -5.68 -13.41 -12.00
CA ALA A 72 -4.83 -12.94 -10.92
C ALA A 72 -3.43 -12.53 -11.44
N VAL A 73 -2.79 -11.57 -10.78
CA VAL A 73 -1.38 -11.18 -11.00
C VAL A 73 -0.67 -11.11 -9.65
N ARG A 74 0.65 -11.35 -9.58
CA ARG A 74 1.38 -11.17 -8.30
C ARG A 74 1.73 -9.70 -8.08
N GLY A 75 1.54 -9.21 -6.86
CA GLY A 75 1.84 -7.83 -6.47
C GLY A 75 3.28 -7.40 -6.67
N GLY A 76 4.23 -8.34 -6.78
CA GLY A 76 5.65 -8.06 -7.00
C GLY A 76 6.09 -8.06 -8.46
N GLU A 77 5.21 -8.31 -9.42
CA GLU A 77 5.58 -8.35 -10.84
C GLU A 77 6.11 -6.98 -11.31
N PRO A 78 7.32 -6.92 -11.90
CA PRO A 78 7.83 -5.70 -12.52
C PRO A 78 6.85 -5.13 -13.54
N GLY A 79 6.57 -3.83 -13.45
CA GLY A 79 5.61 -3.18 -14.33
C GLY A 79 4.15 -3.54 -14.08
N LEU A 80 3.78 -4.22 -13.00
CA LEU A 80 2.37 -4.26 -12.58
C LEU A 80 1.85 -2.84 -12.28
N TYR A 81 2.71 -2.03 -11.67
CA TYR A 81 2.40 -0.70 -11.22
C TYR A 81 3.16 0.37 -12.00
N GLY A 82 2.60 1.57 -12.00
CA GLY A 82 3.23 2.78 -12.53
C GLY A 82 3.38 3.85 -11.45
N GLY A 83 3.82 5.01 -11.88
CA GLY A 83 3.95 6.20 -11.04
C GLY A 83 4.71 7.28 -11.79
N THR A 84 4.94 8.41 -11.15
CA THR A 84 5.87 9.43 -11.65
C THR A 84 7.14 9.34 -10.82
N ARG A 85 8.29 9.29 -11.48
CA ARG A 85 9.59 9.21 -10.82
C ARG A 85 9.79 10.44 -9.94
N ASN A 86 10.32 10.22 -8.73
CA ASN A 86 10.54 11.25 -7.72
C ASN A 86 9.28 11.90 -7.13
N VAL A 87 8.10 11.35 -7.44
CA VAL A 87 6.80 11.87 -6.97
C VAL A 87 5.94 10.71 -6.45
N ALA A 88 5.56 10.75 -5.17
CA ALA A 88 4.53 9.87 -4.66
C ALA A 88 3.17 10.22 -5.30
N SER A 89 2.39 9.20 -5.66
CA SER A 89 1.02 9.35 -6.14
C SER A 89 0.01 9.54 -4.99
N CYS A 90 0.44 9.25 -3.76
CA CYS A 90 -0.32 9.36 -2.53
C CYS A 90 0.47 10.13 -1.48
N ASP A 91 -0.13 11.15 -0.88
CA ASP A 91 0.41 11.87 0.27
C ASP A 91 0.09 11.10 1.56
N VAL A 92 1.07 10.31 2.01
CA VAL A 92 0.96 9.47 3.21
C VAL A 92 0.80 10.32 4.47
N GLU A 93 1.51 11.42 4.59
CA GLU A 93 1.46 12.26 5.80
C GLU A 93 0.15 13.03 5.89
N GLN A 94 -0.42 13.47 4.75
CA GLN A 94 -1.77 14.02 4.71
C GLN A 94 -2.81 13.00 5.16
N GLN A 95 -2.69 11.74 4.72
CA GLN A 95 -3.58 10.66 5.16
C GLN A 95 -3.47 10.42 6.68
N ILE A 96 -2.26 10.37 7.21
CA ILE A 96 -1.99 10.21 8.65
C ILE A 96 -2.63 11.35 9.44
N LYS A 97 -2.39 12.59 9.02
CA LYS A 97 -2.95 13.78 9.67
C LYS A 97 -4.48 13.76 9.69
N ALA A 98 -5.10 13.40 8.57
CA ALA A 98 -6.56 13.32 8.48
C ALA A 98 -7.15 12.25 9.41
N LEU A 99 -6.50 11.09 9.55
CA LEU A 99 -6.94 10.04 10.46
C LEU A 99 -6.71 10.41 11.94
N GLN A 100 -5.58 11.04 12.27
CA GLN A 100 -5.30 11.53 13.62
C GLN A 100 -6.32 12.59 14.08
N GLN A 101 -6.85 13.38 13.15
CA GLN A 101 -7.90 14.37 13.40
C GLN A 101 -9.31 13.76 13.49
N ALA A 102 -9.47 12.48 13.17
CA ALA A 102 -10.76 11.78 13.16
C ALA A 102 -10.66 10.42 13.87
N PRO A 103 -10.65 10.38 15.22
CA PRO A 103 -10.41 9.16 16.00
C PRO A 103 -11.31 7.98 15.65
N ASP A 104 -12.61 8.22 15.41
CA ASP A 104 -13.56 7.15 15.06
C ASP A 104 -13.24 6.53 13.69
N LYS A 105 -12.86 7.37 12.72
CA LYS A 105 -12.43 6.92 11.40
C LYS A 105 -11.09 6.19 11.45
N ASN A 106 -10.16 6.66 12.28
CA ASN A 106 -8.91 5.97 12.54
C ASN A 106 -9.14 4.58 13.14
N LYS A 107 -10.08 4.45 14.10
CA LYS A 107 -10.46 3.17 14.69
C LYS A 107 -11.07 2.22 13.65
N ALA A 108 -11.98 2.72 12.81
CA ALA A 108 -12.55 1.94 11.72
C ALA A 108 -11.48 1.49 10.70
N PHE A 109 -10.57 2.40 10.32
CA PHE A 109 -9.44 2.09 9.45
C PHE A 109 -8.56 0.98 10.05
N ALA A 110 -8.17 1.15 11.31
CA ALA A 110 -7.31 0.22 12.04
C ALA A 110 -7.97 -1.18 12.17
N SER A 111 -9.28 -1.22 12.40
CA SER A 111 -10.06 -2.46 12.46
C SER A 111 -10.01 -3.23 11.14
N VAL A 112 -10.14 -2.55 9.99
CA VAL A 112 -10.02 -3.20 8.67
C VAL A 112 -8.59 -3.63 8.39
N ALA A 113 -7.61 -2.81 8.78
CA ALA A 113 -6.19 -3.12 8.59
C ALA A 113 -5.67 -4.22 9.53
N GLY A 114 -6.40 -4.56 10.59
CA GLY A 114 -6.02 -5.56 11.58
C GLY A 114 -4.88 -5.10 12.50
N ILE A 115 -4.86 -3.81 12.84
CA ILE A 115 -3.81 -3.18 13.66
C ILE A 115 -4.41 -2.35 14.79
N ASP A 116 -3.59 -2.00 15.78
CA ASP A 116 -3.99 -1.02 16.80
C ASP A 116 -4.14 0.39 16.19
N PRO A 117 -5.13 1.21 16.63
CA PRO A 117 -5.29 2.58 16.14
C PRO A 117 -4.04 3.46 16.27
N SER A 118 -3.22 3.25 17.29
CA SER A 118 -1.94 3.96 17.47
C SER A 118 -0.88 3.55 16.46
N GLY A 119 -1.02 2.35 15.85
CA GLY A 119 -0.12 1.82 14.84
C GLY A 119 -0.37 2.32 13.42
N VAL A 120 -1.51 3.00 13.17
CA VAL A 120 -1.89 3.47 11.83
C VAL A 120 -0.82 4.35 11.16
N PRO A 121 -0.17 5.32 11.84
CA PRO A 121 0.88 6.12 11.21
C PRO A 121 2.08 5.29 10.73
N ALA A 122 2.55 4.35 11.54
CA ALA A 122 3.67 3.48 11.18
C ALA A 122 3.28 2.52 10.04
N TYR A 123 2.04 1.99 10.08
CA TYR A 123 1.51 1.15 9.01
C TYR A 123 1.46 1.89 7.68
N LEU A 124 0.88 3.10 7.64
CA LEU A 124 0.78 3.89 6.40
C LEU A 124 2.15 4.23 5.80
N ARG A 125 3.14 4.60 6.63
CA ARG A 125 4.53 4.85 6.18
C ARG A 125 5.24 3.59 5.66
N SER A 126 4.79 2.41 6.06
CA SER A 126 5.36 1.15 5.55
C SER A 126 4.86 0.79 4.15
N LEU A 127 3.77 1.42 3.70
CA LEU A 127 3.17 1.14 2.40
C LEU A 127 3.84 1.99 1.30
N THR A 128 3.90 1.44 0.09
CA THR A 128 4.49 2.12 -1.06
C THR A 128 3.43 2.81 -1.90
N SER A 129 3.65 4.08 -2.22
CA SER A 129 2.81 4.80 -3.17
C SER A 129 3.05 4.37 -4.60
N VAL A 130 2.00 3.94 -5.29
CA VAL A 130 2.02 3.52 -6.70
C VAL A 130 0.71 3.89 -7.42
N GLN A 131 0.68 3.75 -8.74
CA GLN A 131 -0.52 3.84 -9.58
C GLN A 131 -0.82 2.50 -10.24
N LEU A 132 -2.10 2.13 -10.31
CA LEU A 132 -2.53 0.91 -11.01
C LEU A 132 -2.34 1.07 -12.52
N ARG A 133 -1.83 0.03 -13.21
CA ARG A 133 -1.80 -0.01 -14.68
C ARG A 133 -2.90 -0.90 -15.28
N LEU A 134 -3.68 -1.55 -14.43
CA LEU A 134 -4.76 -2.47 -14.77
C LEU A 134 -5.99 -2.15 -13.93
N ASP A 135 -7.16 -2.35 -14.53
CA ASP A 135 -8.42 -2.34 -13.78
C ASP A 135 -8.38 -3.45 -12.72
N THR A 136 -8.55 -3.10 -11.45
CA THR A 136 -8.23 -3.99 -10.33
C THR A 136 -9.43 -4.20 -9.41
N ARG A 137 -9.78 -5.47 -9.17
CA ARG A 137 -10.80 -5.89 -8.19
C ARG A 137 -10.28 -5.77 -6.77
N VAL A 138 -11.09 -5.15 -5.90
CA VAL A 138 -10.81 -5.00 -4.48
C VAL A 138 -12.10 -5.10 -3.67
N THR A 139 -11.97 -5.32 -2.36
CA THR A 139 -13.00 -4.91 -1.40
C THR A 139 -12.55 -3.56 -0.83
N ASN A 140 -13.39 -2.53 -1.02
CA ASN A 140 -13.13 -1.18 -0.55
C ASN A 140 -13.97 -0.92 0.71
N HIS A 141 -13.36 -0.36 1.75
CA HIS A 141 -14.01 -0.17 3.04
C HIS A 141 -14.21 1.32 3.35
N GLY A 142 -15.45 1.78 3.26
CA GLY A 142 -15.81 3.15 3.59
C GLY A 142 -16.03 3.36 5.08
N TYR A 143 -16.52 4.53 5.45
CA TYR A 143 -16.95 4.83 6.82
C TYR A 143 -18.33 5.47 6.83
N ARG A 144 -19.28 4.86 7.53
CA ARG A 144 -20.65 5.35 7.71
C ARG A 144 -21.18 4.92 9.07
N ASP A 145 -21.97 5.78 9.72
CA ASP A 145 -22.69 5.47 10.97
C ASP A 145 -21.81 4.89 12.10
N GLY A 146 -20.58 5.40 12.24
CA GLY A 146 -19.66 4.98 13.30
C GLY A 146 -18.82 3.75 12.98
N ALA A 147 -18.99 3.12 11.80
CA ALA A 147 -18.37 1.85 11.47
C ALA A 147 -17.74 1.83 10.06
N ALA A 148 -16.82 0.89 9.86
CA ALA A 148 -16.35 0.55 8.53
C ALA A 148 -17.48 -0.11 7.74
N THR A 149 -17.71 0.36 6.51
CA THR A 149 -18.55 -0.34 5.53
C THR A 149 -17.66 -1.18 4.63
N SER A 150 -18.23 -2.09 3.86
CA SER A 150 -17.49 -2.85 2.84
C SER A 150 -18.29 -2.90 1.57
N TYR A 151 -17.63 -2.75 0.42
CA TYR A 151 -18.24 -2.97 -0.89
C TYR A 151 -17.25 -3.52 -1.89
N GLN A 152 -17.74 -4.34 -2.81
CA GLN A 152 -16.92 -4.85 -3.92
C GLN A 152 -16.73 -3.77 -4.96
N ALA A 153 -15.49 -3.58 -5.43
CA ALA A 153 -15.17 -2.56 -6.41
C ALA A 153 -14.24 -3.06 -7.51
N VAL A 154 -14.29 -2.35 -8.66
CA VAL A 154 -13.20 -2.31 -9.64
C VAL A 154 -12.65 -0.90 -9.63
N LEU A 155 -11.36 -0.78 -9.33
CA LEU A 155 -10.60 0.46 -9.44
C LEU A 155 -10.07 0.58 -10.87
N GLN A 156 -10.34 1.70 -11.53
CA GLN A 156 -9.79 1.98 -12.85
C GLN A 156 -8.25 2.01 -12.81
N ALA A 157 -7.59 1.56 -13.88
CA ALA A 157 -6.19 1.91 -14.12
C ALA A 157 -5.97 3.43 -13.91
N GLY A 158 -4.82 3.81 -13.35
CA GLY A 158 -4.48 5.18 -12.97
C GLY A 158 -4.90 5.55 -11.55
N THR A 159 -5.68 4.70 -10.88
CA THR A 159 -5.98 4.91 -9.45
C THR A 159 -4.69 4.88 -8.63
N ALA A 160 -4.44 5.93 -7.85
CA ALA A 160 -3.36 5.98 -6.88
C ALA A 160 -3.71 5.13 -5.64
N VAL A 161 -2.79 4.23 -5.27
CA VAL A 161 -2.95 3.31 -4.14
C VAL A 161 -1.68 3.22 -3.31
N LEU A 162 -1.82 2.83 -2.05
CA LEU A 162 -0.73 2.38 -1.21
C LEU A 162 -0.69 0.84 -1.19
N VAL A 163 0.44 0.24 -1.54
CA VAL A 163 0.64 -1.22 -1.56
C VAL A 163 1.54 -1.70 -0.43
N ASP A 164 1.31 -2.90 0.09
CA ASP A 164 2.20 -3.49 1.10
C ASP A 164 3.49 -4.08 0.50
N ARG A 165 4.35 -4.65 1.36
CA ARG A 165 5.63 -5.26 0.97
C ARG A 165 5.51 -6.51 0.08
N HIS A 166 4.30 -7.03 -0.14
CA HIS A 166 4.02 -8.10 -1.11
C HIS A 166 3.30 -7.56 -2.36
N GLY A 167 3.15 -6.23 -2.43
CA GLY A 167 2.56 -5.50 -3.54
C GLY A 167 1.05 -5.60 -3.60
N VAL A 168 0.34 -5.89 -2.50
CA VAL A 168 -1.13 -5.90 -2.51
C VAL A 168 -1.67 -4.49 -2.21
N PRO A 169 -2.64 -3.96 -2.97
CA PRO A 169 -3.29 -2.68 -2.64
C PRO A 169 -3.97 -2.72 -1.27
N ARG A 170 -3.62 -1.76 -0.41
CA ARG A 170 -4.10 -1.65 0.99
C ARG A 170 -4.85 -0.36 1.28
N VAL A 171 -4.64 0.69 0.50
CA VAL A 171 -5.37 1.97 0.66
C VAL A 171 -5.61 2.58 -0.72
N ARG A 172 -6.81 3.13 -0.94
CA ARG A 172 -7.10 3.96 -2.11
C ARG A 172 -6.96 5.43 -1.75
N CYS A 173 -6.07 6.15 -2.42
CA CYS A 173 -5.67 7.50 -1.99
C CYS A 173 -6.73 8.57 -2.29
N ALA A 174 -7.62 8.32 -3.25
CA ALA A 174 -8.73 9.23 -3.57
C ALA A 174 -9.74 9.39 -2.42
N CYS A 175 -9.91 8.37 -1.56
CA CYS A 175 -10.85 8.38 -0.44
C CYS A 175 -10.26 8.02 0.92
N GLY A 176 -8.99 7.59 0.96
CA GLY A 176 -8.32 7.13 2.17
C GLY A 176 -8.84 5.80 2.73
N ASN A 177 -9.69 5.12 1.98
CA ASN A 177 -10.32 3.89 2.42
C ASN A 177 -9.32 2.75 2.45
N PRO A 178 -9.28 1.94 3.54
CA PRO A 178 -8.52 0.71 3.53
C PRO A 178 -9.14 -0.28 2.54
N LEU A 179 -8.26 -1.09 1.93
CA LEU A 179 -8.59 -2.09 0.93
C LEU A 179 -8.23 -3.48 1.45
N THR A 180 -9.06 -4.46 1.13
CA THR A 180 -8.75 -5.89 1.32
C THR A 180 -8.94 -6.63 -0.01
N PRO A 181 -8.45 -7.88 -0.12
CA PRO A 181 -8.71 -8.70 -1.30
C PRO A 181 -10.20 -8.74 -1.65
N PRO A 182 -10.55 -8.79 -2.95
CA PRO A 182 -11.93 -8.94 -3.38
C PRO A 182 -12.47 -10.29 -2.92
N VAL A 183 -13.77 -10.35 -2.59
CA VAL A 183 -14.42 -11.63 -2.37
C VAL A 183 -14.90 -12.21 -3.71
N ALA A 184 -15.03 -13.53 -3.78
CA ALA A 184 -15.64 -14.18 -4.93
C ALA A 184 -17.07 -13.65 -5.12
N GLN A 185 -17.44 -13.38 -6.36
CA GLN A 185 -18.78 -12.94 -6.72
C GLN A 185 -19.47 -14.04 -7.53
N GLN A 186 -20.78 -14.17 -7.33
CA GLN A 186 -21.58 -15.03 -8.19
C GLN A 186 -21.59 -14.45 -9.62
N SER A 187 -21.75 -15.32 -10.61
CA SER A 187 -21.93 -14.86 -11.99
C SER A 187 -23.20 -14.03 -12.12
N GLY A 188 -23.14 -12.96 -12.90
CA GLY A 188 -24.29 -12.07 -13.10
C GLY A 188 -24.37 -10.93 -12.08
N TYR A 189 -23.30 -10.66 -11.33
CA TYR A 189 -23.23 -9.48 -10.49
C TYR A 189 -23.54 -8.20 -11.28
N ARG A 190 -24.34 -7.34 -10.67
CA ARG A 190 -24.68 -6.02 -11.17
C ARG A 190 -23.45 -5.14 -11.10
N ARG A 191 -23.15 -4.48 -12.21
CA ARG A 191 -22.13 -3.43 -12.26
C ARG A 191 -22.80 -2.08 -12.01
N THR A 192 -22.23 -1.31 -11.11
CA THR A 192 -22.79 -0.04 -10.64
C THR A 192 -21.71 1.03 -10.58
N GLY A 193 -22.07 2.24 -10.13
CA GLY A 193 -21.16 3.38 -10.17
C GLY A 193 -20.94 3.87 -11.60
N ARG A 194 -19.76 4.42 -11.86
CA ARG A 194 -19.41 5.02 -13.15
C ARG A 194 -18.39 4.15 -13.88
N SER A 195 -18.82 3.51 -14.96
CA SER A 195 -17.90 2.82 -15.88
C SER A 195 -17.13 3.82 -16.75
N TRP A 196 -16.02 3.37 -17.33
CA TRP A 196 -15.22 4.10 -18.32
C TRP A 196 -15.21 3.35 -19.65
N PRO A 197 -14.98 4.03 -20.80
CA PRO A 197 -15.02 3.39 -22.12
C PRO A 197 -14.05 2.22 -22.30
N ALA A 198 -12.88 2.27 -21.64
CA ALA A 198 -11.87 1.22 -21.72
C ALA A 198 -12.10 0.04 -20.75
N TYR A 199 -13.16 0.08 -19.93
CA TYR A 199 -13.44 -1.00 -18.97
C TYR A 199 -13.75 -2.30 -19.70
N SER A 200 -13.02 -3.36 -19.34
CA SER A 200 -13.30 -4.71 -19.79
C SER A 200 -13.19 -5.70 -18.63
N PRO A 201 -14.25 -6.48 -18.33
CA PRO A 201 -14.17 -7.56 -17.35
C PRO A 201 -13.08 -8.60 -17.68
N ALA A 202 -12.75 -8.78 -18.96
CA ALA A 202 -11.76 -9.75 -19.41
C ALA A 202 -10.31 -9.35 -19.08
N THR A 203 -10.06 -8.05 -18.90
CA THR A 203 -8.74 -7.50 -18.56
C THR A 203 -8.67 -6.99 -17.12
N THR A 204 -9.77 -7.14 -16.37
CA THR A 204 -9.81 -6.82 -14.93
C THR A 204 -9.07 -7.90 -14.15
N VAL A 205 -8.20 -7.50 -13.23
CA VAL A 205 -7.38 -8.43 -12.45
C VAL A 205 -7.65 -8.36 -10.95
N THR A 206 -7.26 -9.40 -10.23
CA THR A 206 -7.03 -9.36 -8.79
C THR A 206 -5.53 -9.40 -8.52
N VAL A 207 -5.05 -8.59 -7.58
CA VAL A 207 -3.65 -8.67 -7.15
C VAL A 207 -3.52 -9.63 -5.99
N MET A 208 -2.80 -10.73 -6.21
CA MET A 208 -2.41 -11.66 -5.15
C MET A 208 -1.08 -11.25 -4.53
N PRO A 209 -0.82 -11.59 -3.25
CA PRO A 209 0.48 -11.35 -2.64
C PRO A 209 1.62 -11.98 -3.46
N SER A 210 2.73 -11.26 -3.59
CA SER A 210 4.00 -11.85 -3.99
C SER A 210 4.40 -12.98 -3.03
N THR A 211 4.98 -14.06 -3.56
CA THR A 211 5.51 -15.18 -2.74
C THR A 211 6.75 -14.80 -1.94
N THR A 212 7.39 -13.69 -2.29
CA THR A 212 8.54 -13.13 -1.58
C THR A 212 8.29 -11.66 -1.26
N VAL A 213 8.97 -11.16 -0.22
CA VAL A 213 8.98 -9.74 0.10
C VAL A 213 9.62 -8.98 -1.07
N VAL A 214 8.87 -8.01 -1.60
CA VAL A 214 9.32 -7.13 -2.67
C VAL A 214 10.33 -6.15 -2.07
N LYS A 215 11.58 -6.24 -2.50
CA LYS A 215 12.65 -5.33 -2.02
C LYS A 215 12.68 -4.01 -2.82
N VAL A 216 12.20 -4.06 -4.06
CA VAL A 216 12.15 -2.95 -5.01
C VAL A 216 10.95 -3.16 -5.92
N PHE A 217 10.14 -2.12 -6.10
CA PHE A 217 9.12 -2.07 -7.13
C PHE A 217 9.71 -1.43 -8.38
N VAL A 218 9.60 -2.13 -9.52
CA VAL A 218 9.95 -1.57 -10.84
C VAL A 218 8.69 -1.00 -11.46
N LEU A 219 8.64 0.33 -11.54
CA LEU A 219 7.47 1.12 -11.91
C LEU A 219 7.65 1.73 -13.29
N TYR A 220 6.55 1.81 -14.03
CA TYR A 220 6.46 2.49 -15.32
C TYR A 220 6.11 3.98 -15.13
N ASP A 221 6.90 4.88 -15.72
CA ASP A 221 6.64 6.31 -15.76
C ASP A 221 6.03 6.73 -17.11
N PRO A 222 4.74 7.06 -17.18
CA PRO A 222 4.12 7.53 -18.42
C PRO A 222 4.58 8.93 -18.88
N ASP A 223 5.11 9.78 -18.01
CA ASP A 223 5.47 11.19 -18.32
C ASP A 223 6.94 11.36 -18.72
N ASP A 224 7.85 10.64 -18.08
CA ASP A 224 9.30 10.76 -18.34
C ASP A 224 9.69 9.88 -19.53
N SER A 225 9.29 10.25 -20.75
CA SER A 225 9.61 9.50 -22.00
C SER A 225 9.34 7.99 -21.94
N HIS A 226 8.33 7.57 -21.16
CA HIS A 226 8.01 6.15 -20.94
C HIS A 226 9.14 5.35 -20.26
N HIS A 227 9.89 5.99 -19.36
CA HIS A 227 10.99 5.39 -18.62
C HIS A 227 10.55 4.48 -17.47
N TRP A 228 11.52 3.70 -16.98
CA TRP A 228 11.34 2.77 -15.87
C TRP A 228 12.16 3.26 -14.68
N PHE A 229 11.58 3.12 -13.49
CA PHE A 229 12.27 3.48 -12.25
C PHE A 229 12.01 2.47 -11.13
N ALA A 230 12.96 2.40 -10.22
CA ALA A 230 12.96 1.56 -9.04
C ALA A 230 12.56 2.39 -7.82
N ARG A 231 11.50 1.98 -7.13
CA ARG A 231 11.04 2.54 -5.85
C ARG A 231 11.17 1.50 -4.74
N ARG A 232 11.70 1.90 -3.59
CA ARG A 232 11.81 1.01 -2.43
C ARG A 232 10.48 0.96 -1.63
N PRO A 233 10.22 -0.14 -0.90
CA PRO A 233 9.10 -0.20 0.03
C PRO A 233 9.06 0.97 1.01
N GLY A 234 7.88 1.57 1.22
CA GLY A 234 7.70 2.70 2.14
C GLY A 234 8.34 4.03 1.69
N ASP A 235 8.88 4.11 0.47
CA ASP A 235 9.45 5.36 -0.05
C ASP A 235 8.35 6.32 -0.54
N ASP A 236 8.55 7.62 -0.29
CA ASP A 236 7.72 8.74 -0.71
C ASP A 236 8.06 9.24 -2.13
N GLY A 237 8.90 8.50 -2.85
CA GLY A 237 9.32 8.77 -4.22
C GLY A 237 10.68 9.46 -4.29
N HIS A 238 11.13 10.18 -3.27
CA HIS A 238 12.34 11.00 -3.35
C HIS A 238 13.63 10.21 -3.54
N LYS A 239 13.61 8.89 -3.34
CA LYS A 239 14.80 8.02 -3.53
C LYS A 239 14.69 7.13 -4.75
N ASP A 240 13.75 7.42 -5.66
CA ASP A 240 13.60 6.68 -6.91
C ASP A 240 14.90 6.69 -7.73
N ARG A 241 15.21 5.55 -8.34
CA ARG A 241 16.38 5.39 -9.21
C ARG A 241 15.93 4.97 -10.61
N PRO A 242 16.57 5.48 -11.68
CA PRO A 242 16.25 5.00 -13.01
C PRO A 242 16.66 3.53 -13.12
N THR A 243 15.95 2.76 -13.94
CA THR A 243 16.28 1.37 -14.22
C THR A 243 15.98 1.02 -15.67
N HIS A 244 16.51 -0.11 -16.14
CA HIS A 244 16.17 -0.62 -17.46
C HIS A 244 14.75 -1.19 -17.46
N PRO A 245 14.08 -1.25 -18.63
CA PRO A 245 12.83 -1.97 -18.76
C PRO A 245 12.96 -3.41 -18.22
N PRO A 246 11.96 -3.93 -17.51
CA PRO A 246 11.95 -5.34 -17.16
C PRO A 246 11.86 -6.18 -18.43
N ALA A 247 12.36 -7.42 -18.36
CA ALA A 247 12.30 -8.37 -19.47
C ALA A 247 10.87 -8.59 -19.98
N HIS A 248 9.89 -8.50 -19.08
CA HIS A 248 8.46 -8.49 -19.39
C HIS A 248 7.86 -7.17 -18.92
N THR A 249 7.37 -6.37 -19.86
CA THR A 249 6.80 -5.03 -19.59
C THR A 249 5.32 -5.06 -19.20
N THR A 250 4.69 -6.23 -19.31
CA THR A 250 3.32 -6.51 -18.92
C THR A 250 3.31 -7.62 -17.86
N PRO A 251 2.47 -7.50 -16.82
CA PRO A 251 2.37 -8.52 -15.81
C PRO A 251 1.73 -9.79 -16.39
N SER A 252 2.21 -10.94 -15.93
CA SER A 252 1.70 -12.24 -16.36
C SER A 252 0.45 -12.63 -15.55
N ILE A 253 -0.60 -13.06 -16.23
CA ILE A 253 -1.78 -13.65 -15.58
C ILE A 253 -1.39 -15.00 -14.97
N ILE A 254 -1.83 -15.20 -13.74
CA ILE A 254 -1.80 -16.47 -13.04
C ILE A 254 -3.21 -17.00 -12.98
N VAL A 255 -3.37 -18.24 -13.43
CA VAL A 255 -4.57 -19.02 -13.19
C VAL A 255 -4.38 -19.71 -11.84
N ALA A 256 -4.89 -19.10 -10.77
CA ALA A 256 -4.94 -19.77 -9.47
C ALA A 256 -6.11 -20.77 -9.46
N PRO A 257 -5.93 -22.01 -9.00
CA PRO A 257 -7.07 -22.87 -8.66
C PRO A 257 -7.88 -22.21 -7.53
N PRO A 258 -9.21 -22.40 -7.48
CA PRO A 258 -10.12 -21.65 -6.60
C PRO A 258 -9.80 -21.75 -5.10
N SER A 259 -8.99 -22.73 -4.67
CA SER A 259 -8.66 -23.00 -3.27
C SER A 259 -7.59 -22.08 -2.67
N SER A 260 -6.89 -21.25 -3.46
CA SER A 260 -5.78 -20.42 -2.97
C SER A 260 -6.19 -19.03 -2.47
N LEU A 261 -7.48 -18.67 -2.57
CA LEU A 261 -7.99 -17.32 -2.29
C LEU A 261 -8.42 -17.11 -0.84
N THR A 262 -8.27 -18.12 0.02
CA THR A 262 -8.77 -18.10 1.41
C THR A 262 -7.74 -18.73 2.33
N SER A 263 -6.67 -18.01 2.63
CA SER A 263 -5.90 -18.26 3.85
C SER A 263 -5.24 -16.97 4.30
N PRO A 264 -5.81 -16.27 5.30
CA PRO A 264 -4.98 -15.45 6.16
C PRO A 264 -3.99 -16.42 6.82
N ALA A 265 -2.69 -16.23 6.56
CA ALA A 265 -1.68 -16.86 7.40
C ALA A 265 -1.94 -16.37 8.84
N SER A 266 -2.50 -17.24 9.68
CA SER A 266 -2.60 -16.97 11.11
C SER A 266 -1.20 -16.63 11.62
N PRO A 267 -1.03 -15.56 12.41
CA PRO A 267 0.26 -15.33 13.06
C PRO A 267 0.56 -16.53 13.95
N PRO A 268 1.82 -17.01 14.02
CA PRO A 268 2.17 -18.00 15.02
C PRO A 268 1.85 -17.40 16.40
N CYS A 269 1.07 -18.13 17.22
CA CYS A 269 0.84 -17.77 18.61
C CYS A 269 2.21 -17.65 19.31
N ALA A 270 2.64 -16.42 19.56
CA ALA A 270 3.70 -16.17 20.53
C ALA A 270 3.12 -16.49 21.91
N SER A 271 3.61 -17.56 22.53
CA SER A 271 3.35 -17.80 23.94
C SER A 271 4.03 -16.71 24.76
N PRO A 272 3.34 -16.03 25.70
CA PRO A 272 4.04 -15.20 26.67
C PRO A 272 4.81 -16.12 27.62
N SER A 273 6.13 -15.99 27.64
CA SER A 273 6.95 -16.51 28.75
C SER A 273 6.63 -15.68 29.98
N THR A 274 5.82 -16.21 30.90
CA THR A 274 5.67 -15.67 32.24
C THR A 274 6.74 -16.25 33.16
N GLY A 275 7.65 -15.39 33.61
CA GLY A 275 8.40 -15.59 34.85
C GLY A 275 7.64 -14.93 36.01
N ASP A 276 7.19 -15.78 36.94
CA ASP A 276 6.96 -15.59 38.37
C ASP A 276 6.26 -14.32 38.92
N ALA A 277 5.02 -14.49 39.40
CA ALA A 277 4.65 -14.27 40.81
C ALA A 277 3.20 -14.67 41.13
N ARG A 278 3.08 -15.83 41.81
CA ARG A 278 2.10 -16.23 42.86
C ARG A 278 0.71 -15.57 42.91
N GLY A 279 -0.33 -16.34 42.61
CA GLY A 279 -1.72 -16.06 42.97
C GLY A 279 -2.65 -17.23 42.62
N ASP A 280 -3.41 -17.68 43.60
CA ASP A 280 -4.15 -18.95 43.68
C ASP A 280 -5.43 -19.01 42.82
N ALA A 281 -5.84 -20.26 42.53
CA ALA A 281 -7.21 -20.76 42.30
C ALA A 281 -7.89 -20.70 40.89
N THR A 282 -8.05 -21.92 40.35
CA THR A 282 -9.22 -22.53 39.67
C THR A 282 -9.80 -21.95 38.37
N GLY A 283 -9.68 -22.72 37.27
CA GLY A 283 -10.55 -22.59 36.09
C GLY A 283 -10.12 -23.49 34.93
N ALA A 284 -11.04 -24.31 34.42
CA ALA A 284 -10.81 -25.44 33.51
C ALA A 284 -10.25 -25.09 32.11
N SER A 285 -9.45 -26.00 31.55
CA SER A 285 -8.96 -25.98 30.16
C SER A 285 -10.07 -26.30 29.14
N PRO A 286 -10.12 -25.64 27.97
CA PRO A 286 -10.90 -26.11 26.83
C PRO A 286 -10.18 -27.28 26.12
N PRO A 287 -10.90 -28.26 25.54
CA PRO A 287 -10.30 -29.43 24.91
C PRO A 287 -9.85 -29.11 23.47
N GLY A 288 -8.69 -29.65 23.05
CA GLY A 288 -8.39 -29.77 21.62
C GLY A 288 -6.99 -29.42 21.14
N CYS A 289 -5.92 -29.68 21.89
CA CYS A 289 -4.57 -29.73 21.34
C CYS A 289 -4.00 -31.15 21.50
N VAL A 290 -3.88 -31.86 20.37
CA VAL A 290 -3.23 -33.17 20.30
C VAL A 290 -1.72 -32.93 20.30
N LEU A 291 -1.03 -33.38 21.35
CA LEU A 291 0.44 -33.36 21.44
C LEU A 291 1.04 -34.47 20.56
N PRO A 292 2.13 -34.24 19.81
CA PRO A 292 2.91 -35.32 19.21
C PRO A 292 3.65 -36.11 20.31
N PRO A 293 3.87 -37.43 20.15
CA PRO A 293 4.50 -38.24 21.18
C PRO A 293 5.98 -37.88 21.33
N SER A 294 6.37 -37.53 22.56
CA SER A 294 7.77 -37.50 22.99
C SER A 294 8.28 -38.93 23.12
N SER A 295 9.31 -39.29 22.35
CA SER A 295 10.16 -40.44 22.66
C SER A 295 11.42 -39.92 23.36
N GLY A 296 11.58 -40.33 24.62
CA GLY A 296 12.77 -40.08 25.42
C GLY A 296 13.71 -41.27 25.49
N SER A 297 14.83 -41.02 26.18
CA SER A 297 15.88 -41.94 26.68
C SER A 297 16.92 -42.42 25.64
N SER A 298 18.23 -42.52 25.94
CA SER A 298 19.01 -42.24 27.15
C SER A 298 20.51 -42.57 26.86
N THR A 299 21.46 -41.82 27.49
CA THR A 299 22.84 -42.19 27.96
C THR A 299 23.86 -42.82 26.97
N GLU A 300 25.19 -42.62 27.00
CA GLU A 300 26.18 -42.02 27.91
C GLU A 300 27.52 -41.78 27.14
N ALA A 301 28.49 -41.13 27.79
CA ALA A 301 29.71 -40.45 27.31
C ALA A 301 30.86 -41.33 26.72
N PRO A 302 31.99 -40.71 26.29
CA PRO A 302 33.08 -40.56 27.25
C PRO A 302 33.82 -39.20 27.25
N SER A 303 34.56 -39.02 28.34
CA SER A 303 35.34 -37.87 28.79
C SER A 303 36.78 -37.87 28.25
N SER A 304 37.36 -36.69 27.97
CA SER A 304 38.76 -36.35 28.33
C SER A 304 39.17 -34.90 27.99
N LYS A 305 39.32 -34.09 29.05
CA LYS A 305 40.23 -32.93 29.35
C LYS A 305 40.55 -31.78 28.35
N PRO A 306 40.84 -30.56 28.87
CA PRO A 306 40.96 -29.30 28.09
C PRO A 306 42.41 -28.79 27.93
N PRO A 307 42.66 -27.82 27.03
CA PRO A 307 43.65 -26.77 27.23
C PRO A 307 42.93 -25.41 27.32
N SER A 308 42.97 -24.74 28.47
CA SER A 308 43.98 -23.76 28.89
C SER A 308 44.14 -22.57 27.94
N SER A 309 43.76 -21.42 28.50
CA SER A 309 43.75 -20.05 28.01
C SER A 309 45.14 -19.51 27.64
N GLU A 310 45.21 -18.65 26.62
CA GLU A 310 45.87 -17.33 26.68
C GLU A 310 45.53 -16.49 25.42
N PRO A 311 45.41 -15.15 25.53
CA PRO A 311 45.03 -14.26 24.43
C PRO A 311 46.26 -13.61 23.77
N PRO A 312 46.26 -13.29 22.47
CA PRO A 312 47.24 -12.37 21.93
C PRO A 312 46.78 -10.92 22.07
N SER A 313 47.60 -10.17 22.81
CA SER A 313 47.67 -8.72 22.91
C SER A 313 47.72 -7.99 21.56
N SER A 314 46.93 -6.91 21.50
CA SER A 314 47.24 -5.57 21.00
C SER A 314 48.59 -5.31 20.30
N LYS A 315 48.50 -4.87 19.03
CA LYS A 315 49.20 -3.64 18.57
C LYS A 315 48.57 -3.08 17.28
N PRO A 316 48.32 -1.76 17.17
CA PRO A 316 47.77 -1.13 15.98
C PRO A 316 48.88 -0.82 14.97
N PRO A 317 48.63 -0.87 13.65
CA PRO A 317 49.55 -0.27 12.68
C PRO A 317 49.37 1.26 12.65
N SER A 318 50.52 1.90 12.78
CA SER A 318 50.78 3.34 12.80
C SER A 318 50.40 4.03 11.49
N SER A 319 49.92 5.26 11.65
CA SER A 319 49.73 6.29 10.63
C SER A 319 51.06 6.73 10.00
N GLU A 320 51.07 6.96 8.70
CA GLU A 320 51.86 8.02 8.06
C GLU A 320 51.14 8.52 6.79
N PRO A 321 51.11 9.84 6.50
CA PRO A 321 50.26 10.44 5.48
C PRO A 321 51.03 10.74 4.18
N PRO A 322 50.38 10.83 3.02
CA PRO A 322 50.92 11.58 1.90
C PRO A 322 50.41 13.03 1.93
N SER A 323 51.39 13.93 2.10
CA SER A 323 51.49 15.34 1.72
C SER A 323 50.25 16.08 1.20
N SER A 324 49.92 17.14 1.93
CA SER A 324 49.19 18.31 1.46
C SER A 324 50.12 19.25 0.69
N GLU A 325 49.82 19.57 -0.56
CA GLU A 325 50.27 20.82 -1.21
C GLU A 325 49.05 21.73 -1.45
N PRO A 326 49.09 22.97 -0.95
CA PRO A 326 48.43 24.08 -1.65
C PRO A 326 49.33 25.35 -1.63
N PRO A 327 48.99 26.46 -2.34
CA PRO A 327 48.00 26.66 -3.39
C PRO A 327 48.62 27.29 -4.66
N SER A 328 47.85 27.38 -5.75
CA SER A 328 48.12 28.37 -6.81
C SER A 328 46.82 28.96 -7.33
N SER A 329 46.58 30.20 -6.93
CA SER A 329 45.62 31.15 -7.50
C SER A 329 46.28 32.54 -7.40
N PRO A 330 45.94 33.54 -8.22
CA PRO A 330 45.37 33.57 -9.57
C PRO A 330 46.29 34.39 -10.52
N PRO A 331 45.85 34.71 -11.76
CA PRO A 331 46.03 36.10 -12.17
C PRO A 331 44.68 36.78 -12.42
N SER A 332 44.41 37.81 -11.63
CA SER A 332 43.59 38.94 -12.06
C SER A 332 44.38 39.71 -13.11
N SER A 333 43.78 39.98 -14.28
CA SER A 333 43.71 41.34 -14.85
C SER A 333 43.10 41.36 -16.24
N GLN A 334 42.19 42.33 -16.40
CA GLN A 334 41.81 43.06 -17.61
C GLN A 334 40.65 42.51 -18.47
N ALA A 335 39.47 43.07 -18.16
CA ALA A 335 38.58 43.63 -19.16
C ALA A 335 39.31 44.70 -19.99
N PRO A 336 39.02 44.76 -21.30
CA PRO A 336 38.93 46.03 -22.01
C PRO A 336 37.46 46.33 -22.38
N GLU A 337 37.08 47.58 -22.16
CA GLU A 337 35.88 48.27 -22.65
C GLU A 337 35.70 48.19 -24.18
N PRO A 338 34.48 48.48 -24.69
CA PRO A 338 34.13 48.33 -26.09
C PRO A 338 34.61 49.53 -26.94
N PRO A 339 34.81 49.34 -28.26
CA PRO A 339 34.74 50.46 -29.19
C PRO A 339 33.37 50.53 -29.88
N SER A 340 32.92 51.77 -29.96
CA SER A 340 31.71 52.31 -30.54
C SER A 340 31.52 52.03 -32.04
N SER A 341 30.23 51.97 -32.41
CA SER A 341 29.59 52.60 -33.57
C SER A 341 30.35 52.71 -34.90
N SER A 342 29.79 52.08 -35.94
CA SER A 342 29.76 52.64 -37.31
C SER A 342 28.61 52.03 -38.12
N ASN A 343 27.78 52.92 -38.66
CA ASN A 343 26.61 52.73 -39.53
C ASN A 343 26.87 51.81 -40.75
N SER A 344 25.82 51.09 -41.20
CA SER A 344 25.06 51.48 -42.42
C SER A 344 23.94 50.49 -42.79
N LEU A 345 22.72 51.03 -42.67
CA LEU A 345 21.62 51.08 -43.68
C LEU A 345 20.98 49.81 -44.26
N SER A 346 19.63 49.94 -44.32
CA SER A 346 18.62 49.27 -45.17
C SER A 346 17.89 48.11 -44.48
N GLY A 347 16.57 48.08 -44.29
CA GLY A 347 15.46 48.96 -44.66
C GLY A 347 14.13 48.18 -44.51
N LEU A 348 13.02 48.93 -44.37
CA LEU A 348 11.60 48.54 -44.54
C LEU A 348 10.96 47.78 -43.34
N SER A 349 10.09 48.41 -42.52
CA SER A 349 8.65 48.69 -42.74
C SER A 349 7.84 47.37 -42.81
N SER A 350 6.82 47.05 -42.01
CA SER A 350 5.84 47.85 -41.26
C SER A 350 5.21 47.02 -40.13
N ALA A 351 4.76 47.68 -39.06
CA ALA A 351 3.61 47.25 -38.24
C ALA A 351 2.89 48.53 -37.75
N PRO A 352 1.55 48.49 -37.61
CA PRO A 352 0.97 49.06 -36.40
C PRO A 352 -0.13 48.16 -35.81
N GLY A 353 -0.31 48.22 -34.49
CA GLY A 353 -1.42 47.54 -33.83
C GLY A 353 -1.40 47.47 -32.31
N SER A 354 -1.21 48.61 -31.64
CA SER A 354 -1.61 48.83 -30.23
C SER A 354 -2.31 50.19 -30.21
N SER A 355 -3.33 50.55 -29.43
CA SER A 355 -3.94 50.00 -28.22
C SER A 355 -5.24 50.78 -27.95
N LEU A 356 -6.18 50.13 -27.25
CA LEU A 356 -7.02 50.64 -26.15
C LEU A 356 -7.58 52.08 -26.16
N SER A 357 -8.89 52.21 -25.91
CA SER A 357 -9.51 52.85 -24.72
C SER A 357 -11.03 53.04 -24.98
N SER A 358 -11.92 52.47 -24.14
CA SER A 358 -12.64 53.12 -23.01
C SER A 358 -13.52 54.31 -23.48
N LEU A 359 -14.80 54.49 -23.15
CA LEU A 359 -15.57 54.30 -21.88
C LEU A 359 -17.09 54.64 -22.19
N PRO A 360 -18.02 54.87 -21.23
CA PRO A 360 -19.34 54.24 -21.16
C PRO A 360 -20.55 55.14 -21.53
N GLN A 361 -21.73 54.53 -21.72
CA GLN A 361 -23.03 54.88 -21.11
C GLN A 361 -24.10 53.87 -21.55
#